data_AF-A0A7W8LE97-F1
#
_entry.id   AF-A0A7W8LE97-F1
#
_cell.length_a   1.000
_cell.length_b   1.000
_cell.length_c   1.000
_cell.angle_alpha   90.00
_cell.angle_beta   90.00
_cell.angle_gamma   90.00
#
_symmetry.space_group_name_H-M   'P 1'
#
loop_
_entity.id
_entity.type
_entity.pdbx_description
1 polymer ?
#
loop_
_entity_poly.entity_id
_entity_poly.type
_entity_poly.pdbx_seq_one_letter_code
_entity_poly.pdbx_strand_id
1 'polypeptide(L)'
;MSKNADTAADNPLIRVAMKAHHETAMHMNRSAFACLQAAPDSVCGRIPTGTAHPVASSERDAVIEKQRFAACRNEQLATQVELRREILMLREALTESDDLIALHKIYRESAEKRAAAERESTRAMRVQLSKMDVLNRALQAEASAMERVLNNPSSYLSGRKAHPLAALQGKRVLYVGGRPGSLSAIQWLVEASGGTMACGSDTVDCTGLLAAALPDVDMLMFPADCIDDDTVKMFEWICERNRIACYQLRTASLASFVELIDRLSAFAKTGAAVRSARFCQRHG
;
A
#
# COMPACT_ATOMS: atom_id res chain seq x y z
N MET A 1 -23.64 -7.99 -6.12
CA MET A 1 -24.20 -8.39 -4.82
C MET A 1 -23.61 -7.45 -3.78
N SER A 2 -24.33 -6.36 -3.51
CA SER A 2 -23.93 -5.31 -2.58
C SER A 2 -24.94 -5.32 -1.44
N LYS A 3 -24.47 -5.50 -0.21
CA LYS A 3 -25.21 -5.14 1.02
C LYS A 3 -24.32 -5.29 2.26
N ASN A 4 -24.39 -4.24 3.08
CA ASN A 4 -24.16 -4.17 4.52
C ASN A 4 -22.73 -3.83 5.00
N ALA A 5 -22.50 -2.56 5.28
CA ALA A 5 -21.56 -2.11 6.31
C ALA A 5 -21.89 -0.67 6.78
N ASP A 6 -23.13 -0.41 7.20
CA ASP A 6 -23.50 0.83 7.91
C ASP A 6 -24.41 0.48 9.10
N THR A 7 -23.81 0.08 10.22
CA THR A 7 -24.45 0.08 11.55
C THR A 7 -23.40 -0.20 12.63
N ALA A 8 -22.67 0.83 13.07
CA ALA A 8 -21.86 0.74 14.30
C ALA A 8 -21.62 2.10 14.98
N ALA A 9 -22.41 3.13 14.69
CA ALA A 9 -22.21 4.48 15.22
C ALA A 9 -23.18 4.87 16.36
N ASP A 10 -24.16 4.05 16.72
CA ASP A 10 -25.12 4.35 17.80
C ASP A 10 -25.11 3.25 18.86
N ASN A 11 -24.04 3.20 19.66
CA ASN A 11 -24.05 2.41 20.90
C ASN A 11 -24.39 3.32 22.09
N PRO A 12 -25.62 3.25 22.64
CA PRO A 12 -26.08 4.12 23.74
C PRO A 12 -25.26 3.95 25.04
N LEU A 13 -24.48 2.87 25.18
CA LEU A 13 -23.61 2.64 26.34
C LEU A 13 -22.42 3.60 26.40
N ILE A 14 -21.94 4.11 25.25
CA ILE A 14 -20.78 5.04 25.21
C ILE A 14 -21.19 6.44 25.69
N ARG A 15 -22.44 6.87 25.41
CA ARG A 15 -22.96 8.18 25.88
C ARG A 15 -23.23 8.21 27.38
N VAL A 16 -23.61 7.09 27.98
CA VAL A 16 -23.87 7.00 29.43
C VAL A 16 -22.55 7.01 30.22
N ALA A 17 -21.50 6.35 29.71
CA ALA A 17 -20.20 6.31 30.37
C ALA A 17 -19.48 7.68 30.40
N MET A 18 -19.56 8.48 29.32
CA MET A 18 -18.92 9.81 29.32
C MET A 18 -19.63 10.84 30.20
N LYS A 19 -20.95 10.72 30.41
CA LYS A 19 -21.70 11.64 31.27
C LYS A 19 -21.43 11.38 32.76
N ALA A 20 -21.25 10.12 33.15
CA ALA A 20 -20.91 9.74 34.52
C ALA A 20 -19.52 10.24 34.94
N HIS A 21 -18.52 10.22 34.05
CA HIS A 21 -17.16 10.67 34.40
C HIS A 21 -17.02 12.19 34.62
N HIS A 22 -17.90 13.02 34.04
CA HIS A 22 -17.84 14.47 34.25
C HIS A 22 -18.45 14.91 35.59
N GLU A 23 -19.47 14.20 36.08
CA GLU A 23 -20.13 14.50 37.36
C GLU A 23 -19.28 14.08 38.57
N THR A 24 -18.54 12.96 38.48
CA THR A 24 -17.67 12.50 39.57
C THR A 24 -16.40 13.35 39.73
N ALA A 25 -15.88 13.91 38.63
CA ALA A 25 -14.70 14.78 38.66
C ALA A 25 -14.97 16.15 39.32
N MET A 26 -16.21 16.64 39.28
CA MET A 26 -16.60 17.90 39.94
C MET A 26 -16.86 17.74 41.45
N HIS A 27 -17.19 16.53 41.93
CA HIS A 27 -17.53 16.32 43.34
C HIS A 27 -16.31 16.09 44.25
N MET A 28 -15.19 15.56 43.72
CA MET A 28 -13.98 15.34 44.51
C MET A 28 -13.17 16.63 44.79
N ASN A 29 -13.32 17.68 43.99
CA ASN A 29 -12.55 18.92 44.17
C ASN A 29 -13.14 19.88 45.21
N ARG A 30 -14.37 19.65 45.69
CA ARG A 30 -14.98 20.43 46.79
C ARG A 30 -14.70 19.87 48.19
N SER A 31 -14.43 18.57 48.31
CA SER A 31 -14.18 17.91 49.60
C SER A 31 -12.76 18.17 50.14
N ALA A 32 -11.78 18.37 49.25
CA ALA A 32 -10.38 18.58 49.65
C ALA A 32 -10.10 19.97 50.24
N PHE A 33 -10.99 20.96 50.03
CA PHE A 33 -10.80 22.33 50.51
C PHE A 33 -11.47 22.62 51.87
N ALA A 34 -12.32 21.72 52.38
CA ALA A 34 -13.06 21.94 53.64
C ALA A 34 -12.32 21.44 54.90
N CYS A 35 -11.24 20.66 54.77
CA CYS A 35 -10.55 20.05 55.92
C CYS A 35 -9.35 20.87 56.46
N LEU A 36 -9.05 22.04 55.88
CA LEU A 36 -7.85 22.83 56.21
C LEU A 36 -8.13 24.10 57.06
N GLN A 37 -9.32 24.24 57.64
CA GLN A 37 -9.70 25.37 58.51
C GLN A 37 -10.27 24.96 59.88
N ALA A 38 -9.65 23.99 60.54
CA ALA A 38 -9.89 23.73 61.97
C ALA A 38 -8.61 23.99 62.75
N ALA A 39 -8.39 25.26 63.10
CA ALA A 39 -7.44 25.63 64.16
C ALA A 39 -8.04 25.23 65.52
N PRO A 40 -7.29 24.57 66.42
CA PRO A 40 -7.75 24.41 67.79
C PRO A 40 -7.51 25.71 68.57
N ASP A 41 -8.56 26.52 68.69
CA ASP A 41 -8.67 27.54 69.73
C ASP A 41 -9.08 26.88 71.07
N SER A 42 -8.56 27.45 72.16
CA SER A 42 -8.86 27.15 73.58
C SER A 42 -8.05 25.99 74.19
N VAL A 43 -7.41 26.09 75.36
CA VAL A 43 -7.75 26.84 76.57
C VAL A 43 -6.47 27.26 77.31
N CYS A 44 -6.24 28.58 77.47
CA CYS A 44 -5.27 29.12 78.42
C CYS A 44 -6.03 29.59 79.66
N GLY A 45 -6.16 28.73 80.66
CA GLY A 45 -6.76 29.04 81.96
C GLY A 45 -5.72 29.63 82.90
N ARG A 46 -5.88 30.90 83.28
CA ARG A 46 -5.18 31.53 84.40
C ARG A 46 -5.51 30.79 85.70
N ILE A 47 -4.49 30.33 86.41
CA ILE A 47 -4.60 29.88 87.81
C ILE A 47 -4.16 31.04 88.72
N PRO A 48 -4.94 31.43 89.74
CA PRO A 48 -4.53 32.44 90.71
C PRO A 48 -3.55 31.86 91.73
N THR A 49 -2.58 32.69 92.11
CA THR A 49 -1.60 32.45 93.16
C THR A 49 -2.29 32.32 94.52
N GLY A 50 -2.16 31.16 95.16
CA GLY A 50 -2.61 30.87 96.52
C GLY A 50 -1.57 30.02 97.23
N THR A 51 -1.22 30.45 98.44
CA THR A 51 -0.09 30.04 99.28
C THR A 51 -0.21 28.66 99.93
N ALA A 52 0.93 27.97 99.98
CA ALA A 52 1.41 27.02 101.01
C ALA A 52 0.60 25.75 101.35
N HIS A 53 1.07 24.59 100.85
CA HIS A 53 1.16 23.30 101.56
C HIS A 53 2.10 22.34 100.79
N PRO A 54 3.32 22.01 101.27
CA PRO A 54 4.18 21.05 100.59
C PRO A 54 3.87 19.63 101.08
N VAL A 55 4.19 18.63 100.26
CA VAL A 55 4.16 17.17 100.52
C VAL A 55 2.98 16.37 99.90
N ALA A 56 1.84 16.97 99.53
CA ALA A 56 0.77 16.25 98.78
C ALA A 56 0.64 16.66 97.29
N SER A 57 1.45 17.61 96.80
CA SER A 57 1.41 18.10 95.42
C SER A 57 2.32 17.33 94.47
N SER A 58 3.51 16.88 94.91
CA SER A 58 4.48 16.23 94.01
C SER A 58 4.00 14.87 93.47
N GLU A 59 3.24 14.12 94.26
CA GLU A 59 2.65 12.86 93.80
C GLU A 59 1.53 13.10 92.77
N ARG A 60 0.72 14.14 92.94
CA ARG A 60 -0.32 14.52 91.96
C ARG A 60 0.30 15.06 90.68
N ASP A 61 1.32 15.92 90.79
CA ASP A 61 2.03 16.48 89.66
C ASP A 61 2.78 15.39 88.87
N ALA A 62 3.37 14.40 89.55
CA ALA A 62 4.01 13.25 88.91
C ALA A 62 3.00 12.31 88.22
N VAL A 63 1.79 12.17 88.75
CA VAL A 63 0.70 11.42 88.09
C VAL A 63 0.19 12.17 86.85
N ILE A 64 0.04 13.49 86.92
CA ILE A 64 -0.37 14.33 85.80
C ILE A 64 0.67 14.27 84.67
N GLU A 65 1.96 14.36 84.98
CA GLU A 65 3.01 14.24 83.97
C GLU A 65 3.04 12.84 83.33
N LYS A 66 2.92 11.77 84.12
CA LYS A 66 2.81 10.40 83.56
C LYS A 66 1.58 10.25 82.65
N GLN A 67 0.45 10.84 83.02
CA GLN A 67 -0.76 10.84 82.21
C GLN A 67 -0.59 11.65 80.91
N ARG A 68 0.12 12.79 80.95
CA ARG A 68 0.45 13.59 79.76
C ARG A 68 1.37 12.87 78.79
N PHE A 69 2.42 12.21 79.29
CA PHE A 69 3.29 11.38 78.45
C PHE A 69 2.55 10.19 77.84
N ALA A 70 1.66 9.56 78.60
CA ALA A 70 0.79 8.50 78.08
C ALA A 70 -0.17 9.04 77.00
N ALA A 71 -0.76 10.21 77.19
CA ALA A 71 -1.64 10.86 76.22
C ALA A 71 -0.91 11.21 74.91
N CYS A 72 0.26 11.86 75.00
CA CYS A 72 1.09 12.19 73.83
C CYS A 72 1.55 10.93 73.06
N ARG A 73 1.92 9.87 73.78
CA ARG A 73 2.26 8.57 73.15
C ARG A 73 1.03 7.94 72.47
N ASN A 74 -0.14 8.02 73.07
CA ASN A 74 -1.37 7.48 72.49
C ASN A 74 -1.79 8.28 71.24
N GLU A 75 -1.63 9.60 71.23
CA GLU A 75 -1.85 10.46 70.05
C GLU A 75 -0.86 10.14 68.92
N GLN A 76 0.42 9.92 69.25
CA GLN A 76 1.42 9.48 68.28
C GLN A 76 1.11 8.10 67.69
N LEU A 77 0.62 7.17 68.50
CA LEU A 77 0.19 5.85 68.02
C LEU A 77 -1.07 5.95 67.16
N ALA A 78 -2.04 6.81 67.51
CA ALA A 78 -3.24 7.02 66.73
C ALA A 78 -2.92 7.59 65.33
N THR A 79 -2.10 8.64 65.27
CA THR A 79 -1.63 9.21 64.00
C THR A 79 -0.81 8.22 63.18
N GLN A 80 0.02 7.38 63.82
CA GLN A 80 0.78 6.33 63.12
C GLN A 80 -0.15 5.26 62.53
N VAL A 81 -1.24 4.90 63.21
CA VAL A 81 -2.24 3.95 62.71
C VAL A 81 -3.02 4.54 61.53
N GLU A 82 -3.39 5.82 61.60
CA GLU A 82 -4.07 6.53 60.51
C GLU A 82 -3.21 6.64 59.25
N LEU A 83 -1.95 7.06 59.40
CA LEU A 83 -0.99 7.11 58.27
C LEU A 83 -0.78 5.73 57.63
N ARG A 84 -0.68 4.67 58.45
CA ARG A 84 -0.55 3.30 57.93
C ARG A 84 -1.81 2.87 57.16
N ARG A 85 -2.99 3.23 57.65
CA ARG A 85 -4.25 2.98 56.95
C ARG A 85 -4.29 3.71 55.62
N GLU A 86 -3.89 4.98 55.59
CA GLU A 86 -3.85 5.79 54.37
C GLU A 86 -2.87 5.22 53.34
N ILE A 87 -1.66 4.81 53.77
CA ILE A 87 -0.68 4.15 52.89
C ILE A 87 -1.25 2.87 52.28
N LEU A 88 -2.01 2.07 53.04
CA LEU A 88 -2.65 0.86 52.51
C LEU A 88 -3.70 1.21 51.45
N MET A 89 -4.57 2.19 51.73
CA MET A 89 -5.59 2.65 50.78
C MET A 89 -4.97 3.18 49.48
N LEU A 90 -3.90 3.99 49.58
CA LEU A 90 -3.20 4.53 48.41
C LEU A 90 -2.51 3.45 47.58
N ARG A 91 -1.97 2.41 48.22
CA ARG A 91 -1.37 1.28 47.52
C ARG A 91 -2.42 0.46 46.77
N GLU A 92 -3.56 0.23 47.38
CA GLU A 92 -4.68 -0.47 46.75
C GLU A 92 -5.21 0.32 45.54
N ALA A 93 -5.40 1.63 45.69
CA ALA A 93 -5.80 2.51 44.59
C ALA A 93 -4.74 2.57 43.47
N LEU A 94 -3.45 2.50 43.81
CA LEU A 94 -2.38 2.45 42.81
C LEU A 94 -2.44 1.14 42.01
N THR A 95 -2.63 0.01 42.67
CA THR A 95 -2.76 -1.29 41.98
C THR A 95 -3.99 -1.33 41.07
N GLU A 96 -5.12 -0.77 41.52
CA GLU A 96 -6.32 -0.66 40.70
C GLU A 96 -6.09 0.23 39.47
N SER A 97 -5.38 1.35 39.65
CA SER A 97 -5.00 2.23 38.53
C SER A 97 -4.05 1.53 37.55
N ASP A 98 -3.07 0.78 38.04
CA ASP A 98 -2.13 0.04 37.21
C ASP A 98 -2.83 -1.03 36.36
N ASP A 99 -3.79 -1.75 36.94
CA ASP A 99 -4.62 -2.74 36.23
C ASP A 99 -5.44 -2.08 35.12
N LEU A 100 -6.05 -0.92 35.38
CA LEU A 100 -6.79 -0.16 34.37
C LEU A 100 -5.88 0.33 33.24
N ILE A 101 -4.67 0.80 33.55
CA ILE A 101 -3.68 1.22 32.55
C ILE A 101 -3.27 0.01 31.70
N ALA A 102 -3.03 -1.15 32.31
CA ALA A 102 -2.69 -2.37 31.60
C ALA A 102 -3.79 -2.78 30.61
N LEU A 103 -5.05 -2.73 31.03
CA LEU A 103 -6.20 -2.99 30.15
C LEU A 103 -6.27 -2.02 28.98
N HIS A 104 -6.16 -0.71 29.23
CA HIS A 104 -6.17 0.30 28.18
C HIS A 104 -5.01 0.12 27.19
N LYS A 105 -3.84 -0.28 27.67
CA LYS A 105 -2.69 -0.58 26.83
C LYS A 105 -2.97 -1.77 25.90
N ILE A 106 -3.55 -2.86 26.41
CA ILE A 106 -3.93 -4.02 25.59
C ILE A 106 -4.95 -3.61 24.52
N TYR A 107 -5.97 -2.83 24.88
CA TYR A 107 -6.96 -2.35 23.92
C TYR A 107 -6.33 -1.49 22.83
N ARG A 108 -5.45 -0.55 23.21
CA ARG A 108 -4.73 0.30 22.27
C ARG A 108 -3.85 -0.50 21.32
N GLU A 109 -3.05 -1.42 21.83
CA GLU A 109 -2.18 -2.27 21.02
C GLU A 109 -2.98 -3.14 20.04
N SER A 110 -4.13 -3.67 20.47
CA SER A 110 -5.02 -4.45 19.60
C SER A 110 -5.63 -3.59 18.48
N ALA A 111 -5.97 -2.33 18.78
CA ALA A 111 -6.50 -1.39 17.79
C ALA A 111 -5.41 -0.95 16.81
N GLU A 112 -4.20 -0.68 17.29
CA GLU A 112 -3.04 -0.31 16.46
C GLU A 112 -2.65 -1.45 15.52
N LYS A 113 -2.64 -2.71 16.00
CA LYS A 113 -2.39 -3.89 15.16
C LYS A 113 -3.42 -4.03 14.04
N ARG A 114 -4.72 -3.85 14.35
CA ARG A 114 -5.79 -3.89 13.33
C ARG A 114 -5.63 -2.77 12.30
N ALA A 115 -5.37 -1.55 12.74
CA ALA A 115 -5.15 -0.41 11.85
C ALA A 115 -3.90 -0.61 10.96
N ALA A 116 -2.83 -1.20 11.48
CA ALA A 116 -1.63 -1.50 10.71
C ALA A 116 -1.91 -2.57 9.63
N ALA A 117 -2.63 -3.64 9.97
CA ALA A 117 -3.00 -4.69 9.01
C ALA A 117 -3.90 -4.16 7.88
N GLU A 118 -4.88 -3.32 8.21
CA GLU A 118 -5.76 -2.69 7.23
C GLU A 118 -5.01 -1.74 6.29
N ARG A 119 -4.05 -0.96 6.82
CA ARG A 119 -3.19 -0.09 6.01
C ARG A 119 -2.34 -0.88 5.03
N GLU A 120 -1.76 -2.01 5.46
CA GLU A 120 -0.95 -2.84 4.57
C GLU A 120 -1.81 -3.48 3.48
N SER A 121 -3.00 -3.98 3.83
CA SER A 121 -3.97 -4.52 2.86
C SER A 121 -4.39 -3.45 1.83
N THR A 122 -4.68 -2.24 2.29
CA THR A 122 -5.01 -1.10 1.41
C THR A 122 -3.85 -0.74 0.50
N ARG A 123 -2.61 -0.75 1.02
CA ARG A 123 -1.41 -0.48 0.21
C ARG A 123 -1.22 -1.54 -0.87
N ALA A 124 -1.34 -2.82 -0.52
CA ALA A 124 -1.26 -3.93 -1.47
C ALA A 124 -2.32 -3.82 -2.56
N MET A 125 -3.58 -3.53 -2.21
CA MET A 125 -4.65 -3.31 -3.17
C MET A 125 -4.38 -2.13 -4.10
N ARG A 126 -3.87 -1.00 -3.59
CA ARG A 126 -3.51 0.14 -4.46
C ARG A 126 -2.42 -0.19 -5.47
N VAL A 127 -1.42 -0.98 -5.07
CA VAL A 127 -0.36 -1.43 -5.98
C VAL A 127 -0.91 -2.38 -7.04
N GLN A 128 -1.85 -3.24 -6.69
CA GLN A 128 -2.52 -4.11 -7.66
C GLN A 128 -3.39 -3.30 -8.64
N LEU A 129 -4.16 -2.33 -8.14
CA LEU A 129 -4.96 -1.44 -8.98
C LEU A 129 -4.09 -0.65 -9.96
N SER A 130 -2.99 -0.06 -9.50
CA SER A 130 -2.09 0.68 -10.40
C SER A 130 -1.48 -0.23 -11.48
N LYS A 131 -1.11 -1.47 -11.13
CA LYS A 131 -0.63 -2.46 -12.10
C LYS A 131 -1.72 -2.81 -13.12
N MET A 132 -2.96 -3.00 -12.68
CA MET A 132 -4.09 -3.29 -13.58
C MET A 132 -4.41 -2.10 -14.48
N ASP A 133 -4.34 -0.86 -13.97
CA ASP A 133 -4.58 0.35 -14.75
C ASP A 133 -3.53 0.53 -15.86
N VAL A 134 -2.26 0.28 -15.55
CA VAL A 134 -1.19 0.31 -16.57
C VAL A 134 -1.45 -0.72 -17.66
N LEU A 135 -1.82 -1.94 -17.28
CA LEU A 135 -2.17 -3.00 -18.25
C LEU A 135 -3.41 -2.64 -19.08
N ASN A 136 -4.46 -2.11 -18.44
CA ASN A 136 -5.69 -1.74 -19.12
C ASN A 136 -5.44 -0.62 -20.14
N ARG A 137 -4.66 0.40 -19.77
CA ARG A 137 -4.26 1.46 -20.71
C ARG A 137 -3.46 0.92 -21.89
N ALA A 138 -2.56 -0.04 -21.67
CA ALA A 138 -1.83 -0.69 -22.76
C ALA A 138 -2.79 -1.44 -23.70
N LEU A 139 -3.72 -2.23 -23.16
CA LEU A 139 -4.73 -2.95 -23.95
C LEU A 139 -5.70 -2.01 -24.69
N GLN A 140 -6.11 -0.89 -24.07
CA GLN A 140 -6.94 0.13 -24.72
C GLN A 140 -6.20 0.85 -25.86
N ALA A 141 -4.90 1.11 -25.70
CA ALA A 141 -4.07 1.66 -26.76
C ALA A 141 -3.95 0.67 -27.94
N GLU A 142 -3.81 -0.63 -27.66
CA GLU A 142 -3.80 -1.68 -28.68
C GLU A 142 -5.15 -1.79 -29.40
N ALA A 143 -6.26 -1.85 -28.66
CA ALA A 143 -7.61 -1.94 -29.21
C ALA A 143 -7.95 -0.71 -30.07
N SER A 144 -7.66 0.50 -29.60
CA SER A 144 -7.91 1.74 -30.36
C SER A 144 -7.03 1.87 -31.61
N ALA A 145 -5.83 1.29 -31.60
CA ALA A 145 -5.03 1.18 -32.82
C ALA A 145 -5.67 0.20 -33.83
N MET A 146 -6.21 -0.93 -33.37
CA MET A 146 -6.95 -1.88 -34.22
C MET A 146 -8.24 -1.27 -34.78
N GLU A 147 -9.03 -0.57 -33.95
CA GLU A 147 -10.27 0.08 -34.38
C GLU A 147 -10.03 1.15 -35.46
N ARG A 148 -8.93 1.91 -35.39
CA ARG A 148 -8.59 2.89 -36.43
C ARG A 148 -8.31 2.24 -37.78
N VAL A 149 -7.71 1.06 -37.78
CA VAL A 149 -7.47 0.29 -39.01
C VAL A 149 -8.79 -0.27 -39.58
N LEU A 150 -9.68 -0.74 -38.70
CA LEU A 150 -10.97 -1.32 -39.11
C LEU A 150 -12.02 -0.26 -39.53
N ASN A 151 -12.03 0.92 -38.91
CA ASN A 151 -13.05 1.96 -39.13
C ASN A 151 -12.76 2.89 -40.32
N ASN A 152 -11.56 2.85 -40.91
CA ASN A 152 -11.24 3.60 -42.13
C ASN A 152 -10.71 2.70 -43.26
N PRO A 153 -11.48 1.67 -43.69
CA PRO A 153 -11.07 0.79 -44.79
C PRO A 153 -11.02 1.55 -46.12
N SER A 154 -11.73 2.67 -46.24
CA SER A 154 -11.83 3.53 -47.42
C SER A 154 -10.60 4.42 -47.66
N SER A 155 -9.70 4.61 -46.69
CA SER A 155 -8.38 5.22 -46.98
C SER A 155 -7.43 4.27 -47.71
N TYR A 156 -7.75 2.97 -47.75
CA TYR A 156 -6.97 1.95 -48.47
C TYR A 156 -7.55 1.65 -49.87
N LEU A 157 -8.85 1.88 -50.07
CA LEU A 157 -9.54 1.56 -51.33
C LEU A 157 -9.84 2.76 -52.23
N SER A 158 -9.80 3.99 -51.72
CA SER A 158 -10.13 5.17 -52.51
C SER A 158 -8.87 5.91 -53.02
N GLY A 159 -8.41 5.50 -54.20
CA GLY A 159 -7.79 6.40 -55.18
C GLY A 159 -6.29 6.65 -55.04
N ARG A 160 -5.50 5.88 -55.81
CA ARG A 160 -4.26 6.31 -56.47
C ARG A 160 -3.22 7.05 -55.62
N LYS A 161 -3.11 6.73 -54.33
CA LYS A 161 -1.92 6.97 -53.51
C LYS A 161 -1.36 5.62 -53.13
N ALA A 162 -0.05 5.45 -53.36
CA ALA A 162 0.69 4.21 -53.21
C ALA A 162 0.18 3.35 -52.04
N HIS A 163 -0.26 2.13 -52.37
CA HIS A 163 -0.83 1.16 -51.44
C HIS A 163 0.04 1.15 -50.17
N PRO A 164 -0.50 1.49 -48.99
CA PRO A 164 0.29 1.58 -47.75
C PRO A 164 0.97 0.25 -47.39
N LEU A 165 0.55 -0.85 -48.01
CA LEU A 165 1.12 -2.19 -47.86
C LEU A 165 1.92 -2.64 -49.10
N ALA A 166 2.30 -1.73 -50.00
CA ALA A 166 3.08 -2.07 -51.21
C ALA A 166 4.41 -2.77 -50.88
N ALA A 167 4.96 -2.54 -49.68
CA ALA A 167 6.17 -3.21 -49.21
C ALA A 167 5.99 -4.73 -49.03
N LEU A 168 4.75 -5.21 -48.90
CA LEU A 168 4.41 -6.63 -48.72
C LEU A 168 4.11 -7.35 -50.04
N GLN A 169 3.93 -6.62 -51.14
CA GLN A 169 3.51 -7.21 -52.40
C GLN A 169 4.58 -8.16 -52.94
N GLY A 170 4.22 -9.44 -53.14
CA GLY A 170 5.13 -10.48 -53.61
C GLY A 170 6.24 -10.83 -52.61
N LYS A 171 6.13 -10.40 -51.35
CA LYS A 171 7.08 -10.73 -50.29
C LYS A 171 6.61 -11.90 -49.47
N ARG A 172 7.57 -12.73 -49.06
CA ARG A 172 7.36 -13.89 -48.21
C ARG A 172 7.87 -13.57 -46.82
N VAL A 173 6.95 -13.42 -45.87
CA VAL A 173 7.20 -12.96 -44.50
C VAL A 173 7.18 -14.15 -43.55
N LEU A 174 8.24 -14.30 -42.76
CA LEU A 174 8.24 -15.19 -41.61
C LEU A 174 7.97 -14.36 -40.36
N TYR A 175 6.83 -14.58 -39.73
CA TYR A 175 6.48 -13.96 -38.45
C TYR A 175 6.68 -14.96 -37.32
N VAL A 176 7.50 -14.60 -36.34
CA VAL A 176 7.85 -15.49 -35.22
C VAL A 176 7.31 -14.93 -33.91
N GLY A 177 6.61 -15.78 -33.18
CA GLY A 177 5.98 -15.48 -31.90
C GLY A 177 4.65 -14.73 -32.05
N GLY A 178 4.34 -13.95 -31.04
CA GLY A 178 3.16 -13.10 -31.00
C GLY A 178 1.90 -13.76 -30.42
N ARG A 179 0.84 -12.96 -30.30
CA ARG A 179 -0.45 -13.40 -29.73
C ARG A 179 -1.30 -14.04 -30.82
N PRO A 180 -1.98 -15.18 -30.57
CA PRO A 180 -2.77 -15.88 -31.59
C PRO A 180 -3.88 -15.00 -32.21
N GLY A 181 -4.46 -14.09 -31.43
CA GLY A 181 -5.44 -13.11 -31.93
C GLY A 181 -4.84 -12.11 -32.93
N SER A 182 -3.66 -11.57 -32.65
CA SER A 182 -2.96 -10.64 -33.56
C SER A 182 -2.42 -11.36 -34.80
N LEU A 183 -1.96 -12.60 -34.63
CA LEU A 183 -1.32 -13.39 -35.69
C LEU A 183 -2.25 -13.61 -36.89
N SER A 184 -3.51 -13.98 -36.63
CA SER A 184 -4.52 -14.17 -37.69
C SER A 184 -4.80 -12.88 -38.47
N ALA A 185 -4.88 -11.73 -37.79
CA ALA A 185 -5.11 -10.44 -38.42
C ALA A 185 -3.89 -9.98 -39.26
N ILE A 186 -2.67 -10.23 -38.76
CA ILE A 186 -1.44 -9.94 -39.49
C ILE A 186 -1.33 -10.84 -40.73
N GLN A 187 -1.64 -12.14 -40.60
CA GLN A 187 -1.63 -13.08 -41.71
C GLN A 187 -2.59 -12.62 -42.81
N TRP A 188 -3.83 -12.33 -42.45
CA TRP A 188 -4.84 -11.82 -43.37
C TRP A 188 -4.38 -10.55 -44.08
N LEU A 189 -3.73 -9.62 -43.36
CA LEU A 189 -3.22 -8.38 -43.93
C LEU A 189 -2.10 -8.60 -44.96
N VAL A 190 -1.18 -9.53 -44.69
CA VAL A 190 -0.10 -9.90 -45.62
C VAL A 190 -0.66 -10.53 -46.89
N GLU A 191 -1.56 -11.50 -46.73
CA GLU A 191 -2.21 -12.19 -47.85
C GLU A 191 -3.07 -11.24 -48.68
N ALA A 192 -3.85 -10.35 -48.04
CA ALA A 192 -4.65 -9.32 -48.71
C ALA A 192 -3.80 -8.31 -49.51
N SER A 193 -2.52 -8.17 -49.14
CA SER A 193 -1.56 -7.30 -49.84
C SER A 193 -0.81 -8.02 -50.99
N GLY A 194 -1.12 -9.29 -51.24
CA GLY A 194 -0.44 -10.12 -52.24
C GLY A 194 0.93 -10.64 -51.81
N GLY A 195 1.20 -10.68 -50.51
CA GLY A 195 2.34 -11.40 -49.92
C GLY A 195 1.94 -12.79 -49.42
N THR A 196 2.90 -13.56 -48.93
CA THR A 196 2.65 -14.81 -48.22
C THR A 196 3.29 -14.77 -46.84
N MET A 197 2.69 -15.46 -45.87
CA MET A 197 3.20 -15.48 -44.49
C MET A 197 3.34 -16.89 -43.94
N ALA A 198 4.48 -17.17 -43.32
CA ALA A 198 4.69 -18.34 -42.46
C ALA A 198 4.74 -17.88 -41.00
N CYS A 199 4.17 -18.67 -40.08
CA CYS A 199 4.06 -18.31 -38.67
C CYS A 199 4.73 -19.36 -37.78
N GLY A 200 5.58 -18.94 -36.85
CA GLY A 200 6.07 -19.79 -35.75
C GLY A 200 5.42 -19.37 -34.44
N SER A 201 4.63 -20.24 -33.80
CA SER A 201 3.85 -19.87 -32.61
C SER A 201 4.61 -19.98 -31.28
N ASP A 202 5.73 -20.69 -31.25
CA ASP A 202 6.57 -20.85 -30.05
C ASP A 202 8.03 -20.52 -30.37
N THR A 203 8.79 -20.10 -29.35
CA THR A 203 10.22 -19.80 -29.46
C THR A 203 11.09 -21.05 -29.62
N VAL A 204 10.55 -22.23 -29.29
CA VAL A 204 11.29 -23.49 -29.17
C VAL A 204 11.50 -24.15 -30.54
N ASP A 205 10.54 -24.06 -31.45
CA ASP A 205 10.60 -24.66 -32.80
C ASP A 205 10.93 -23.64 -33.90
N CYS A 206 11.24 -22.40 -33.51
CA CYS A 206 11.67 -21.34 -34.42
C CYS A 206 12.88 -21.73 -35.28
N THR A 207 13.82 -22.49 -34.73
CA THR A 207 15.06 -22.84 -35.42
C THR A 207 14.80 -23.83 -36.55
N GLY A 208 13.94 -24.82 -36.30
CA GLY A 208 13.51 -25.80 -37.32
C GLY A 208 12.66 -25.13 -38.40
N LEU A 209 11.71 -24.29 -37.98
CA LEU A 209 10.86 -23.51 -38.89
C LEU A 209 11.66 -22.53 -39.74
N LEU A 210 12.59 -21.78 -39.14
CA LEU A 210 13.45 -20.85 -39.85
C LEU A 210 14.32 -21.60 -40.84
N ALA A 211 15.01 -22.67 -40.42
CA ALA A 211 15.84 -23.50 -41.29
C ALA A 211 15.07 -24.08 -42.49
N ALA A 212 13.81 -24.50 -42.27
CA ALA A 212 12.93 -25.00 -43.32
C ALA A 212 12.40 -23.89 -44.24
N ALA A 213 12.16 -22.70 -43.70
CA ALA A 213 11.61 -21.55 -44.42
C ALA A 213 12.69 -20.68 -45.11
N LEU A 214 13.98 -20.87 -44.81
CA LEU A 214 15.11 -20.12 -45.39
C LEU A 214 15.08 -19.91 -46.91
N PRO A 215 14.79 -20.93 -47.77
CA PRO A 215 14.78 -20.70 -49.23
C PRO A 215 13.64 -19.77 -49.65
N ASP A 216 12.60 -19.67 -48.82
CA ASP A 216 11.34 -19.05 -49.17
C ASP A 216 11.00 -17.78 -48.39
N VAL A 217 11.92 -17.18 -47.65
CA VAL A 217 11.64 -16.01 -46.81
C VAL A 217 12.44 -14.80 -47.26
N ASP A 218 11.75 -13.68 -47.51
CA ASP A 218 12.37 -12.39 -47.83
C ASP A 218 12.58 -11.54 -46.58
N MET A 219 11.71 -11.71 -45.57
CA MET A 219 11.68 -10.90 -44.36
C MET A 219 11.34 -11.73 -43.13
N LEU A 220 12.13 -11.61 -42.08
CA LEU A 220 11.85 -12.14 -40.73
C LEU A 220 11.36 -11.00 -39.83
N MET A 221 10.26 -11.24 -39.14
CA MET A 221 9.61 -10.29 -38.24
C MET A 221 9.31 -10.93 -36.90
N PHE A 222 9.66 -10.27 -35.80
CA PHE A 222 9.33 -10.77 -34.45
C PHE A 222 9.16 -9.64 -33.43
N PRO A 223 8.26 -9.78 -32.45
CA PRO A 223 8.09 -8.78 -31.41
C PRO A 223 9.07 -8.98 -30.24
N ALA A 224 9.57 -7.87 -29.70
CA ALA A 224 10.59 -7.85 -28.65
C ALA A 224 10.13 -8.46 -27.31
N ASP A 225 8.82 -8.56 -27.08
CA ASP A 225 8.22 -9.11 -25.86
C ASP A 225 8.06 -10.63 -25.86
N CYS A 226 8.28 -11.29 -27.00
CA CYS A 226 8.04 -12.73 -27.16
C CYS A 226 9.31 -13.57 -27.34
N ILE A 227 10.47 -12.94 -27.54
CA ILE A 227 11.71 -13.63 -27.92
C ILE A 227 12.83 -13.22 -26.98
N ASP A 228 13.60 -14.19 -26.48
CA ASP A 228 14.76 -13.97 -25.62
C ASP A 228 15.98 -13.44 -26.40
N ASP A 229 16.91 -12.80 -25.68
CA ASP A 229 18.09 -12.14 -26.26
C ASP A 229 18.99 -13.10 -27.05
N ASP A 230 19.06 -14.38 -26.68
CA ASP A 230 19.92 -15.36 -27.35
C ASP A 230 19.30 -15.82 -28.67
N THR A 231 17.98 -16.01 -28.71
CA THR A 231 17.23 -16.25 -29.95
C THR A 231 17.30 -15.06 -30.91
N VAL A 232 17.30 -13.82 -30.41
CA VAL A 232 17.50 -12.62 -31.24
C VAL A 232 18.86 -12.64 -31.93
N LYS A 233 19.95 -12.89 -31.18
CA LYS A 233 21.31 -12.97 -31.76
C LYS A 233 21.41 -14.09 -32.80
N MET A 234 20.78 -15.23 -32.54
CA MET A 234 20.71 -16.34 -33.48
C MET A 234 20.00 -15.91 -34.78
N PHE A 235 18.86 -15.23 -34.69
CA PHE A 235 18.14 -14.72 -35.85
C PHE A 235 18.96 -13.71 -36.65
N GLU A 236 19.64 -12.77 -35.99
CA GLU A 236 20.51 -11.81 -36.66
C GLU A 236 21.61 -12.52 -37.45
N TRP A 237 22.28 -13.51 -36.83
CA TRP A 237 23.34 -14.27 -37.48
C TRP A 237 22.84 -15.08 -38.69
N ILE A 238 21.70 -15.78 -38.55
CA ILE A 238 21.11 -16.58 -39.63
C ILE A 238 20.62 -15.66 -40.76
N CYS A 239 19.95 -14.55 -40.44
CA CYS A 239 19.43 -13.61 -41.43
C CYS A 239 20.56 -12.92 -42.20
N GLU A 240 21.64 -12.52 -41.52
CA GLU A 240 22.79 -11.89 -42.17
C GLU A 240 23.46 -12.86 -43.17
N ARG A 241 23.65 -14.12 -42.78
CA ARG A 241 24.24 -15.14 -43.65
C ARG A 241 23.39 -15.42 -44.90
N ASN A 242 22.07 -15.40 -44.75
CA ASN A 242 21.12 -15.73 -45.84
C ASN A 242 20.57 -14.49 -46.57
N ARG A 243 21.05 -13.28 -46.24
CA ARG A 243 20.57 -11.99 -46.80
C ARG A 243 19.06 -11.77 -46.62
N ILE A 244 18.50 -12.27 -45.52
CA ILE A 244 17.10 -12.05 -45.13
C ILE A 244 17.01 -10.75 -44.33
N ALA A 245 16.02 -9.91 -44.62
CA ALA A 245 15.81 -8.69 -43.84
C ALA A 245 15.15 -9.02 -42.50
N CYS A 246 15.77 -8.62 -41.39
CA CYS A 246 15.32 -8.92 -40.04
C CYS A 246 14.74 -7.67 -39.36
N TYR A 247 13.54 -7.75 -38.81
CA TYR A 247 12.83 -6.63 -38.17
C TYR A 247 12.27 -7.00 -36.81
N GLN A 248 12.66 -6.22 -35.81
CA GLN A 248 12.12 -6.30 -34.46
C GLN A 248 10.94 -5.34 -34.29
N LEU A 249 9.80 -5.85 -33.81
CA LEU A 249 8.61 -5.08 -33.47
C LEU A 249 8.61 -4.71 -31.98
N ARG A 250 7.95 -3.60 -31.63
CA ARG A 250 7.82 -3.16 -30.23
C ARG A 250 6.96 -4.09 -29.39
N THR A 251 5.83 -4.54 -29.94
CA THR A 251 4.90 -5.46 -29.28
C THR A 251 4.30 -6.46 -30.25
N ALA A 252 3.76 -7.56 -29.71
CA ALA A 252 3.01 -8.59 -30.43
C ALA A 252 1.60 -8.15 -30.89
N SER A 253 1.54 -7.02 -31.60
CA SER A 253 0.28 -6.37 -32.02
C SER A 253 0.23 -6.10 -33.53
N LEU A 254 -0.98 -6.07 -34.08
CA LEU A 254 -1.22 -5.62 -35.47
C LEU A 254 -0.75 -4.17 -35.68
N ALA A 255 -0.87 -3.32 -34.65
CA ALA A 255 -0.47 -1.92 -34.73
C ALA A 255 1.03 -1.76 -34.97
N SER A 256 1.87 -2.46 -34.19
CA SER A 256 3.33 -2.46 -34.39
C SER A 256 3.73 -3.05 -35.74
N PHE A 257 2.96 -4.02 -36.25
CA PHE A 257 3.19 -4.56 -37.58
C PHE A 257 2.90 -3.52 -38.67
N VAL A 258 1.73 -2.89 -38.65
CA VAL A 258 1.33 -1.87 -39.63
C VAL A 258 2.30 -0.67 -39.60
N GLU A 259 2.73 -0.23 -38.41
CA GLU A 259 3.73 0.83 -38.26
C GLU A 259 5.04 0.50 -38.97
N LEU A 260 5.55 -0.73 -38.81
CA LEU A 260 6.77 -1.19 -39.48
C LEU A 260 6.58 -1.19 -41.01
N ILE A 261 5.47 -1.72 -41.51
CA ILE A 261 5.19 -1.77 -42.95
C ILE A 261 5.07 -0.38 -43.55
N ASP A 262 4.41 0.55 -42.86
CA ASP A 262 4.29 1.94 -43.34
C ASP A 262 5.66 2.59 -43.47
N ARG A 263 6.54 2.41 -42.48
CA ARG A 263 7.93 2.85 -42.53
C ARG A 263 8.68 2.24 -43.72
N LEU A 264 8.59 0.92 -43.92
CA LEU A 264 9.22 0.24 -45.06
C LEU A 264 8.69 0.75 -46.40
N SER A 265 7.39 1.03 -46.48
CA SER A 265 6.77 1.61 -47.68
C SER A 265 7.28 3.02 -47.96
N ALA A 266 7.50 3.83 -46.91
CA ALA A 266 8.06 5.17 -47.02
C ALA A 266 9.53 5.15 -47.46
N PHE A 267 10.32 4.18 -46.97
CA PHE A 267 11.70 3.97 -47.41
C PHE A 267 11.79 3.51 -48.87
N ALA A 268 10.92 2.59 -49.30
CA ALA A 268 10.88 2.15 -50.69
C ALA A 268 10.57 3.30 -51.66
N LYS A 269 9.73 4.27 -51.25
CA LYS A 269 9.40 5.47 -52.04
C LYS A 269 10.54 6.47 -52.15
N THR A 270 11.45 6.51 -51.17
CA THR A 270 12.54 7.50 -51.12
C THR A 270 13.85 7.02 -51.78
N GLY A 271 13.91 5.78 -52.27
CA GLY A 271 15.03 5.27 -53.09
C GLY A 271 16.36 5.13 -52.34
N ALA A 272 16.37 5.24 -51.01
CA ALA A 272 17.56 5.01 -50.21
C ALA A 272 17.85 3.50 -50.14
N ALA A 273 18.95 3.07 -50.76
CA ALA A 273 19.38 1.67 -50.82
C ALA A 273 19.38 1.02 -49.42
N VAL A 274 18.75 -0.14 -49.33
CA VAL A 274 18.68 -0.99 -48.14
C VAL A 274 20.09 -1.41 -47.74
N ARG A 275 20.72 -0.64 -46.85
CA ARG A 275 21.73 -1.17 -45.94
C ARG A 275 20.97 -1.59 -44.69
N SER A 276 21.12 -2.86 -44.32
CA SER A 276 20.57 -3.48 -43.10
C SER A 276 20.35 -2.41 -42.04
N ALA A 277 19.09 -2.06 -41.81
CA ALA A 277 18.71 -1.06 -40.83
C ALA A 277 19.05 -1.65 -39.46
N ARG A 278 20.32 -1.49 -39.06
CA ARG A 278 20.76 -1.66 -37.68
C ARG A 278 20.01 -0.61 -36.89
N PHE A 279 18.86 -1.00 -36.35
CA PHE A 279 18.05 -0.13 -35.52
C PHE A 279 18.74 -0.08 -34.15
N CYS A 280 19.58 0.94 -33.94
CA CYS A 280 20.11 1.25 -32.62
C CYS A 280 18.95 1.54 -31.66
N GLN A 281 18.93 0.87 -30.51
CA GLN A 281 17.96 1.00 -29.42
C GLN A 281 17.93 2.39 -28.73
N ARG A 282 18.23 3.50 -29.42
CA ARG A 282 18.37 4.82 -28.78
C ARG A 282 17.33 5.87 -29.14
N HIS A 283 16.30 5.53 -29.90
CA HIS A 283 15.24 6.50 -30.22
C HIS A 283 13.84 5.88 -30.07
N GLY A 284 13.32 6.02 -28.84
CA GLY A 284 11.91 6.26 -28.45
C GLY A 284 10.86 5.26 -28.88
#